data_AF-A0AAD0RFM5-F1
#
_entry.id   AF-A0AAD0RFM5-F1
#
_cell.length_a   1.000
_cell.length_b   1.000
_cell.length_c   1.000
_cell.angle_alpha   90.00
_cell.angle_beta   90.00
_cell.angle_gamma   90.00
#
_symmetry.space_group_name_H-M   'P 1'
#
loop_
_entity.id
_entity.type
_entity.pdbx_description
1 polymer ?
#
loop_
_entity_poly.entity_id
_entity_poly.type
_entity_poly.pdbx_seq_one_letter_code
_entity_poly.pdbx_strand_id
1 'polypeptide(L)'
;MIGIGEAAAIAAAGVWAGSTILYKRFSHHLSPFELNVSKGVIASALMILCLFIAGDAMYPTLLSSWSWLIASGVLGIAIGDSAYFAALRNIGPARTLVIESLAPAIAGILNIVLLGVYLSASAWLGIAVTTVGVMLAIKPSRSQPVLDKKHYLLGVCFALTAAICQAAGMVLSKGALNNESISSLWAALIRLGSGTLFVAFIVVYLKSQSLFKALTLKQIDGKNWLFVAVFFGTFIGLWLQLISVNHTDPAIAQTIFATAPLMVMTIGLLRREAITKSMMFGGLIALAGVFLLLKG
;
A
#
# COMPACT_ATOMS: atom_id res chain seq x y z
N MET A 1 -10.74 22.23 -2.07
CA MET A 1 -9.80 22.46 -0.94
C MET A 1 -9.30 21.10 -0.50
N ILE A 2 -8.04 20.96 -0.07
CA ILE A 2 -7.51 19.67 0.40
C ILE A 2 -8.18 19.38 1.76
N GLY A 3 -8.97 18.32 1.84
CA GLY A 3 -9.61 17.87 3.07
C GLY A 3 -8.67 16.99 3.91
N ILE A 4 -9.18 16.55 5.06
CA ILE A 4 -8.45 15.67 5.98
C ILE A 4 -8.05 14.36 5.28
N GLY A 5 -8.93 13.82 4.45
CA GLY A 5 -8.71 12.56 3.75
C GLY A 5 -7.57 12.64 2.73
N GLU A 6 -7.54 13.71 1.96
CA GLU A 6 -6.51 13.99 0.95
C GLU A 6 -5.16 14.31 1.62
N ALA A 7 -5.17 15.11 2.69
CA ALA A 7 -3.97 15.42 3.46
C ALA A 7 -3.35 14.15 4.08
N ALA A 8 -4.18 13.28 4.67
CA ALA A 8 -3.76 11.97 5.16
C ALA A 8 -3.21 11.08 4.03
N ALA A 9 -3.80 11.15 2.83
CA ALA A 9 -3.33 10.41 1.68
C ALA A 9 -1.91 10.81 1.25
N ILE A 10 -1.67 12.12 1.15
CA ILE A 10 -0.36 12.70 0.81
C ILE A 10 0.67 12.32 1.87
N ALA A 11 0.31 12.43 3.15
CA ALA A 11 1.18 12.07 4.27
C ALA A 11 1.55 10.57 4.23
N ALA A 12 0.57 9.69 4.02
CA ALA A 12 0.81 8.26 3.86
C ALA A 12 1.72 7.96 2.65
N ALA A 13 1.50 8.61 1.50
CA ALA A 13 2.34 8.45 0.33
C ALA A 13 3.80 8.84 0.60
N GLY A 14 4.04 9.94 1.32
CA GLY A 14 5.37 10.38 1.73
C GLY A 14 6.04 9.41 2.72
N VAL A 15 5.28 8.93 3.71
CA VAL A 15 5.75 7.97 4.71
C VAL A 15 6.10 6.62 4.07
N TRP A 16 5.28 6.13 3.13
CA TRP A 16 5.56 4.91 2.36
C TRP A 16 6.74 5.03 1.42
N ALA A 17 6.94 6.20 0.81
CA ALA A 17 8.12 6.45 -0.01
C ALA A 17 9.41 6.27 0.79
N GLY A 18 9.48 6.84 2.00
CA GLY A 18 10.61 6.66 2.91
C GLY A 18 10.79 5.22 3.39
N SER A 19 9.70 4.56 3.79
CA SER A 19 9.76 3.19 4.34
C SER A 19 10.10 2.14 3.27
N THR A 20 9.70 2.33 2.02
CA THR A 20 10.04 1.43 0.90
C THR A 20 11.55 1.31 0.69
N ILE A 21 12.29 2.43 0.84
CA ILE A 21 13.76 2.45 0.76
C ILE A 21 14.36 1.58 1.88
N LEU A 22 13.78 1.65 3.09
CA LEU A 22 14.22 0.85 4.23
C LEU A 22 13.87 -0.63 4.05
N TYR A 23 12.65 -0.96 3.61
CA TYR A 23 12.22 -2.35 3.40
C TYR A 23 13.06 -3.07 2.35
N LYS A 24 13.53 -2.38 1.30
CA LYS A 24 14.43 -2.93 0.29
C LYS A 24 15.73 -3.50 0.91
N ARG A 25 16.24 -2.90 1.98
CA ARG A 25 17.43 -3.43 2.69
C ARG A 25 17.17 -4.82 3.28
N PHE A 26 15.93 -5.08 3.70
CA PHE A 26 15.53 -6.32 4.39
C PHE A 26 14.91 -7.36 3.45
N SER A 27 14.47 -6.98 2.24
CA SER A 27 13.87 -7.91 1.26
C SER A 27 14.84 -8.99 0.75
N HIS A 28 16.15 -8.84 0.98
CA HIS A 28 17.16 -9.86 0.69
C HIS A 28 17.45 -10.80 1.88
N HIS A 29 17.09 -10.41 3.10
CA HIS A 29 17.36 -11.14 4.34
C HIS A 29 16.15 -11.97 4.82
N LEU A 30 14.95 -11.47 4.53
CA LEU A 30 13.67 -12.07 4.84
C LEU A 30 12.91 -12.42 3.57
N SER A 31 12.24 -13.57 3.56
CA SER A 31 11.28 -13.89 2.50
C SER A 31 10.07 -12.95 2.57
N PRO A 32 9.29 -12.81 1.47
CA PRO A 32 8.07 -12.01 1.44
C PRO A 32 7.10 -12.31 2.59
N PHE A 33 6.88 -13.59 2.90
CA PHE A 33 5.98 -14.01 3.96
C PHE A 33 6.55 -13.69 5.35
N GLU A 34 7.84 -13.94 5.59
CA GLU A 34 8.48 -13.61 6.86
C GLU A 34 8.43 -12.11 7.13
N LEU A 35 8.74 -11.27 6.13
CA LEU A 35 8.68 -9.82 6.26
C LEU A 35 7.25 -9.33 6.57
N ASN A 36 6.24 -9.94 5.93
CA ASN A 36 4.84 -9.59 6.14
C ASN A 36 4.38 -9.95 7.57
N VAL A 37 4.76 -11.13 8.07
CA VAL A 37 4.49 -11.51 9.47
C VAL A 37 5.21 -10.60 10.46
N SER A 38 6.52 -10.34 10.25
CA SER A 38 7.31 -9.49 11.16
C SER A 38 6.74 -8.08 11.25
N LYS A 39 6.47 -7.42 10.11
CA LYS A 39 5.91 -6.06 10.10
C LYS A 39 4.51 -6.04 10.72
N GLY A 40 3.71 -7.06 10.42
CA GLY A 40 2.35 -7.20 10.90
C GLY A 40 2.27 -7.28 12.41
N VAL A 41 3.02 -8.20 13.02
CA VAL A 41 3.05 -8.38 14.48
C VAL A 41 3.52 -7.10 15.19
N ILE A 42 4.61 -6.49 14.74
CA ILE A 42 5.17 -5.28 15.38
C ILE A 42 4.20 -4.11 15.26
N ALA A 43 3.67 -3.84 14.06
CA ALA A 43 2.75 -2.72 13.88
C ALA A 43 1.39 -2.95 14.56
N SER A 44 0.85 -4.17 14.57
CA SER A 44 -0.36 -4.48 15.34
C SER A 44 -0.15 -4.28 16.84
N ALA A 45 1.01 -4.65 17.40
CA ALA A 45 1.32 -4.38 18.80
C ALA A 45 1.38 -2.86 19.11
N LEU A 46 1.99 -2.06 18.21
CA LEU A 46 2.00 -0.60 18.33
C LEU A 46 0.59 0.00 18.24
N MET A 47 -0.26 -0.50 17.34
CA MET A 47 -1.65 -0.07 17.21
C MET A 47 -2.45 -0.38 18.48
N ILE A 48 -2.32 -1.59 19.04
CA ILE A 48 -2.98 -1.98 20.29
C ILE A 48 -2.53 -1.08 21.44
N LEU A 49 -1.23 -0.84 21.57
CA LEU A 49 -0.69 0.05 22.60
C LEU A 49 -1.24 1.48 22.46
N CYS A 50 -1.30 2.00 21.24
CA CYS A 50 -1.83 3.33 20.96
C CYS A 50 -3.33 3.43 21.29
N LEU A 51 -4.13 2.43 20.91
CA LEU A 51 -5.56 2.36 21.25
C LEU A 51 -5.78 2.32 22.76
N PHE A 52 -4.97 1.53 23.48
CA PHE A 52 -5.02 1.42 24.93
C PHE A 52 -4.67 2.76 25.61
N ILE A 53 -3.59 3.42 25.19
CA ILE A 53 -3.18 4.73 25.73
C ILE A 53 -4.23 5.82 25.42
N ALA A 54 -4.81 5.79 24.22
CA ALA A 54 -5.83 6.75 23.81
C ALA A 54 -7.19 6.52 24.48
N GLY A 55 -7.42 5.33 25.07
CA GLY A 55 -8.74 4.94 25.56
C GLY A 55 -9.80 4.88 24.45
N ASP A 56 -9.39 4.60 23.21
CA ASP A 56 -10.28 4.63 22.04
C ASP A 56 -11.19 3.40 22.03
N ALA A 57 -12.48 3.63 22.32
CA ALA A 57 -13.51 2.60 22.36
C ALA A 57 -14.37 2.54 21.07
N MET A 58 -13.98 3.20 19.98
CA MET A 58 -14.71 3.19 18.70
C MET A 58 -14.39 1.94 17.86
N TYR A 59 -14.51 0.76 18.47
CA TYR A 59 -14.37 -0.52 17.78
C TYR A 59 -15.67 -0.88 17.02
N PRO A 60 -15.60 -1.73 15.97
CA PRO A 60 -16.80 -2.10 15.24
C PRO A 60 -17.74 -2.95 16.08
N THR A 61 -19.02 -2.64 16.06
CA THR A 61 -20.07 -3.39 16.76
C THR A 61 -20.84 -4.32 15.83
N LEU A 62 -20.88 -4.00 14.53
CA LEU A 62 -21.59 -4.78 13.53
C LEU A 62 -20.72 -5.91 12.99
N LEU A 63 -21.29 -7.12 12.91
CA LEU A 63 -20.62 -8.28 12.28
C LEU A 63 -20.25 -8.00 10.82
N SER A 64 -21.08 -7.22 10.11
CA SER A 64 -20.79 -6.81 8.74
C SER A 64 -19.48 -6.02 8.65
N SER A 65 -19.26 -5.03 9.51
CA SER A 65 -18.02 -4.24 9.57
C SER A 65 -16.79 -5.12 9.82
N TRP A 66 -16.88 -6.07 10.75
CA TRP A 66 -15.83 -7.07 10.97
C TRP A 66 -15.55 -7.89 9.70
N SER A 67 -16.60 -8.37 9.02
CA SER A 67 -16.44 -9.17 7.79
C SER A 67 -15.76 -8.39 6.67
N TRP A 68 -16.13 -7.12 6.46
CA TRP A 68 -15.52 -6.22 5.48
C TRP A 68 -14.04 -5.98 5.80
N LEU A 69 -13.69 -5.69 7.07
CA LEU A 69 -12.30 -5.44 7.48
C LEU A 69 -11.43 -6.70 7.45
N ILE A 70 -11.96 -7.86 7.82
CA ILE A 70 -11.25 -9.14 7.75
C ILE A 70 -11.00 -9.51 6.28
N ALA A 71 -12.04 -9.45 5.43
CA ALA A 71 -11.89 -9.70 4.00
C ALA A 71 -10.88 -8.74 3.37
N SER A 72 -10.91 -7.46 3.79
CA SER A 72 -9.94 -6.45 3.38
C SER A 72 -8.51 -6.79 3.81
N GLY A 73 -8.31 -7.26 5.04
CA GLY A 73 -7.01 -7.69 5.55
C GLY A 73 -6.46 -8.89 4.80
N VAL A 74 -7.29 -9.90 4.54
CA VAL A 74 -6.89 -11.09 3.77
C VAL A 74 -6.53 -10.70 2.33
N LEU A 75 -7.37 -9.93 1.64
CA LEU A 75 -7.08 -9.54 0.26
C LEU A 75 -5.88 -8.58 0.18
N GLY A 76 -5.92 -7.45 0.88
CA GLY A 76 -4.92 -6.39 0.75
C GLY A 76 -3.58 -6.73 1.39
N ILE A 77 -3.59 -7.22 2.64
CA ILE A 77 -2.36 -7.46 3.40
C ILE A 77 -1.82 -8.86 3.14
N ALA A 78 -2.66 -9.90 3.24
CA ALA A 78 -2.13 -11.25 3.09
C ALA A 78 -1.77 -11.58 1.63
N ILE A 79 -2.73 -11.45 0.72
CA ILE A 79 -2.51 -11.79 -0.69
C ILE A 79 -1.79 -10.64 -1.41
N GLY A 80 -2.26 -9.41 -1.24
CA GLY A 80 -1.74 -8.22 -1.90
C GLY A 80 -0.27 -7.95 -1.60
N ASP A 81 0.11 -7.76 -0.33
CA ASP A 81 1.51 -7.50 0.01
C ASP A 81 2.45 -8.66 -0.39
N SER A 82 1.99 -9.91 -0.23
CA SER A 82 2.79 -11.08 -0.64
C SER A 82 3.03 -11.10 -2.14
N ALA A 83 2.00 -10.82 -2.94
CA ALA A 83 2.11 -10.67 -4.39
C ALA A 83 2.98 -9.46 -4.77
N TYR A 84 2.85 -8.33 -4.06
CA TYR A 84 3.66 -7.13 -4.29
C TYR A 84 5.15 -7.42 -4.08
N PHE A 85 5.52 -8.04 -2.95
CA PHE A 85 6.89 -8.45 -2.68
C PHE A 85 7.40 -9.50 -3.68
N ALA A 86 6.55 -10.43 -4.11
CA ALA A 86 6.89 -11.38 -5.17
C ALA A 86 7.16 -10.69 -6.51
N ALA A 87 6.33 -9.70 -6.89
CA ALA A 87 6.54 -8.88 -8.08
C ALA A 87 7.85 -8.09 -7.99
N LEU A 88 8.10 -7.43 -6.86
CA LEU A 88 9.35 -6.71 -6.61
C LEU A 88 10.58 -7.60 -6.79
N ARG A 89 10.52 -8.85 -6.31
CA ARG A 89 11.61 -9.82 -6.47
C ARG A 89 11.80 -10.28 -7.93
N ASN A 90 10.72 -10.43 -8.69
CA ASN A 90 10.77 -10.98 -10.05
C ASN A 90 11.08 -9.92 -11.12
N ILE A 91 10.37 -8.78 -11.11
CA ILE A 91 10.46 -7.76 -12.16
C ILE A 91 11.05 -6.43 -11.68
N GLY A 92 11.34 -6.31 -10.38
CA GLY A 92 11.96 -5.14 -9.79
C GLY A 92 10.98 -3.97 -9.53
N PRO A 93 11.38 -2.98 -8.70
CA PRO A 93 10.49 -1.92 -8.24
C PRO A 93 9.85 -1.08 -9.32
N ALA A 94 10.62 -0.67 -10.34
CA ALA A 94 10.10 0.22 -11.38
C ALA A 94 8.94 -0.43 -12.16
N ARG A 95 9.08 -1.71 -12.55
CA ARG A 95 8.04 -2.41 -13.31
C ARG A 95 6.81 -2.70 -12.44
N THR A 96 7.02 -3.10 -11.18
CA THR A 96 5.92 -3.31 -10.23
C THR A 96 5.11 -2.02 -10.02
N LEU A 97 5.77 -0.89 -9.75
CA LEU A 97 5.08 0.38 -9.49
C LEU A 97 4.31 0.90 -10.73
N VAL A 98 4.81 0.67 -11.94
CA VAL A 98 4.08 0.98 -13.18
C VAL A 98 2.79 0.19 -13.27
N ILE A 99 2.79 -1.09 -12.92
CA ILE A 99 1.59 -1.93 -12.94
C ILE A 99 0.63 -1.55 -11.79
N GLU A 100 1.16 -1.27 -10.60
CA GLU A 100 0.40 -0.78 -9.44
C GLU A 100 -0.30 0.56 -9.69
N SER A 101 0.19 1.37 -10.64
CA SER A 101 -0.49 2.62 -11.03
C SER A 101 -1.88 2.42 -11.64
N LEU A 102 -2.28 1.16 -11.91
CA LEU A 102 -3.64 0.76 -12.29
C LEU A 102 -4.60 0.65 -11.09
N ALA A 103 -4.07 0.51 -9.86
CA ALA A 103 -4.88 0.35 -8.65
C ALA A 103 -5.95 1.45 -8.44
N PRO A 104 -5.74 2.74 -8.76
CA PRO A 104 -6.77 3.76 -8.64
C PRO A 104 -7.96 3.54 -9.57
N ALA A 105 -7.71 3.15 -10.83
CA ALA A 105 -8.78 2.84 -11.79
C ALA A 105 -9.56 1.59 -11.35
N ILE A 106 -8.85 0.56 -10.88
CA ILE A 106 -9.48 -0.65 -10.33
C ILE A 106 -10.32 -0.29 -9.09
N ALA A 107 -9.81 0.56 -8.20
CA ALA A 107 -10.55 1.02 -7.03
C ALA A 107 -11.81 1.78 -7.42
N GLY A 108 -11.76 2.66 -8.43
CA GLY A 108 -12.95 3.37 -8.94
C GLY A 108 -14.02 2.42 -9.49
N ILE A 109 -13.62 1.37 -10.24
CA ILE A 109 -14.56 0.36 -10.73
C ILE A 109 -15.15 -0.43 -9.56
N LEU A 110 -14.33 -0.89 -8.63
CA LEU A 110 -14.78 -1.64 -7.46
C LEU A 110 -15.66 -0.80 -6.53
N ASN A 111 -15.41 0.50 -6.43
CA ASN A 111 -16.22 1.44 -5.65
C ASN A 111 -17.65 1.54 -6.21
N ILE A 112 -17.79 1.55 -7.54
CA ILE A 112 -19.10 1.48 -8.21
C ILE A 112 -19.76 0.13 -7.97
N VAL A 113 -19.04 -0.97 -8.22
CA VAL A 113 -19.61 -2.33 -8.18
C VAL A 113 -19.97 -2.77 -6.76
N LEU A 114 -19.14 -2.45 -5.77
CA LEU A 114 -19.30 -2.94 -4.40
C LEU A 114 -20.03 -1.95 -3.49
N LEU A 115 -19.82 -0.64 -3.68
CA LEU A 115 -20.38 0.40 -2.80
C LEU A 115 -21.46 1.25 -3.48
N GLY A 116 -21.67 1.11 -4.79
CA GLY A 116 -22.64 1.91 -5.53
C GLY A 116 -22.25 3.40 -5.65
N VAL A 117 -20.99 3.76 -5.38
CA VAL A 117 -20.51 5.14 -5.39
C VAL A 117 -19.86 5.46 -6.73
N TYR A 118 -20.43 6.44 -7.44
CA TYR A 118 -19.97 6.87 -8.75
C TYR A 118 -19.01 8.05 -8.64
N LEU A 119 -17.95 8.01 -9.43
CA LEU A 119 -17.00 9.11 -9.58
C LEU A 119 -17.45 10.09 -10.66
N SER A 120 -17.14 11.37 -10.47
CA SER A 120 -17.33 12.40 -11.50
C SER A 120 -16.43 12.14 -12.71
N ALA A 121 -16.81 12.67 -13.88
CA ALA A 121 -15.99 12.56 -15.10
C ALA A 121 -14.60 13.20 -14.91
N SER A 122 -14.52 14.28 -14.13
CA SER A 122 -13.29 14.94 -13.71
C SER A 122 -12.41 14.04 -12.84
N ALA A 123 -12.99 13.29 -11.89
CA ALA A 123 -12.25 12.31 -11.10
C ALA A 123 -11.68 11.18 -11.98
N TRP A 124 -12.46 10.65 -12.93
CA TRP A 124 -11.97 9.66 -13.90
C TRP A 124 -10.83 10.19 -14.78
N LEU A 125 -10.97 11.42 -15.27
CA LEU A 125 -9.92 12.07 -16.05
C LEU A 125 -8.66 12.27 -15.21
N GLY A 126 -8.81 12.71 -13.96
CA GLY A 126 -7.70 12.89 -13.03
C GLY A 126 -6.98 11.57 -12.70
N ILE A 127 -7.72 10.47 -12.50
CA ILE A 127 -7.16 9.10 -12.38
C ILE A 127 -6.32 8.77 -13.62
N ALA A 128 -6.91 8.90 -14.82
CA ALA A 128 -6.24 8.55 -16.06
C ALA A 128 -4.95 9.36 -16.29
N VAL A 129 -5.02 10.69 -16.09
CA VAL A 129 -3.86 11.59 -16.22
C VAL A 129 -2.80 11.25 -15.17
N THR A 130 -3.20 10.95 -13.93
CA THR A 130 -2.26 10.56 -12.87
C THR A 130 -1.54 9.26 -13.21
N THR A 131 -2.29 8.22 -13.60
CA THR A 131 -1.73 6.94 -14.02
C THR A 131 -0.73 7.10 -15.16
N VAL A 132 -1.09 7.83 -16.23
CA VAL A 132 -0.17 8.10 -17.36
C VAL A 132 1.08 8.85 -16.90
N GLY A 133 0.94 9.89 -16.06
CA GLY A 133 2.07 10.63 -15.52
C GLY A 133 3.02 9.75 -14.72
N VAL A 134 2.49 8.89 -13.84
CA VAL A 134 3.27 7.93 -13.05
C VAL A 134 4.00 6.93 -13.95
N MET A 135 3.33 6.39 -14.97
CA MET A 135 3.94 5.48 -15.95
C MET A 135 5.11 6.14 -16.70
N LEU A 136 4.95 7.40 -17.11
CA LEU A 136 6.02 8.17 -17.75
C LEU A 136 7.17 8.48 -16.78
N ALA A 137 6.87 8.71 -15.51
CA ALA A 137 7.88 9.05 -14.51
C ALA A 137 8.78 7.86 -14.16
N ILE A 138 8.22 6.66 -14.02
CA ILE A 138 8.94 5.48 -13.49
C ILE A 138 9.70 4.70 -14.56
N LYS A 139 9.59 5.10 -15.84
CA LYS A 139 10.14 4.45 -17.03
C LYS A 139 11.33 3.52 -16.73
N PRO A 140 11.16 2.19 -16.81
CA PRO A 140 12.21 1.23 -16.48
C PRO A 140 13.48 1.51 -17.28
N SER A 141 14.62 1.61 -16.59
CA SER A 141 15.91 1.88 -17.24
C SER A 141 16.26 0.78 -18.25
N ARG A 142 16.87 1.18 -19.38
CA ARG A 142 17.43 0.24 -20.36
C ARG A 142 18.54 -0.65 -19.78
N SER A 143 19.14 -0.25 -18.66
CA SER A 143 20.17 -1.02 -17.94
C SER A 143 19.61 -2.13 -17.04
N GLN A 144 18.28 -2.32 -16.98
CA GLN A 144 17.72 -3.44 -16.23
C GLN A 144 18.14 -4.77 -16.88
N PRO A 145 18.47 -5.79 -16.07
CA PRO A 145 18.81 -7.10 -16.60
C PRO A 145 17.67 -7.63 -17.47
N VAL A 146 18.04 -8.21 -18.61
CA VAL A 146 17.09 -8.91 -19.48
C VAL A 146 16.60 -10.13 -18.70
N LEU A 147 15.30 -10.13 -18.39
CA LEU A 147 14.68 -11.25 -17.69
C LEU A 147 14.22 -12.28 -18.71
N ASP A 148 14.32 -13.55 -18.33
CA ASP A 148 13.65 -14.61 -19.05
C ASP A 148 12.13 -14.35 -19.11
N LYS A 149 11.50 -14.71 -20.23
CA LYS A 149 10.10 -14.42 -20.52
C LYS A 149 9.17 -14.98 -19.45
N LYS A 150 9.47 -16.18 -18.92
CA LYS A 150 8.66 -16.82 -17.88
C LYS A 150 8.72 -16.03 -16.56
N HIS A 151 9.91 -15.61 -16.15
CA HIS A 151 10.10 -14.81 -14.93
C HIS A 151 9.45 -13.43 -15.05
N TYR A 152 9.54 -12.82 -16.23
CA TYR A 152 8.86 -11.55 -16.50
C TYR A 152 7.33 -11.68 -16.39
N LEU A 153 6.74 -12.67 -17.07
CA LEU A 153 5.30 -12.90 -17.04
C LEU A 153 4.80 -13.19 -15.63
N LEU A 154 5.53 -14.02 -14.87
CA LEU A 154 5.19 -14.34 -13.50
C LEU A 154 5.19 -13.09 -12.61
N GLY A 155 6.20 -12.22 -12.74
CA GLY A 155 6.25 -10.96 -12.01
C GLY A 155 5.14 -9.99 -12.40
N VAL A 156 4.75 -9.94 -13.68
CA VAL A 156 3.61 -9.13 -14.15
C VAL A 156 2.30 -9.65 -13.53
N CYS A 157 2.07 -10.97 -13.54
CA CYS A 157 0.90 -11.56 -12.89
C CYS A 157 0.85 -11.20 -11.39
N PHE A 158 1.98 -11.31 -10.68
CA PHE A 158 2.04 -10.91 -9.28
C PHE A 158 1.74 -9.43 -9.06
N ALA A 159 2.25 -8.54 -9.91
CA ALA A 159 1.99 -7.10 -9.78
C ALA A 159 0.51 -6.75 -10.07
N LEU A 160 -0.12 -7.42 -11.05
CA LEU A 160 -1.55 -7.25 -11.32
C LEU A 160 -2.40 -7.75 -10.15
N THR A 161 -2.08 -8.92 -9.61
CA THR A 161 -2.76 -9.46 -8.42
C THR A 161 -2.63 -8.50 -7.25
N ALA A 162 -1.43 -7.95 -7.01
CA ALA A 162 -1.19 -6.99 -5.95
C ALA A 162 -2.02 -5.71 -6.12
N ALA A 163 -2.05 -5.13 -7.32
CA ALA A 163 -2.84 -3.94 -7.62
C ALA A 163 -4.35 -4.16 -7.40
N ILE A 164 -4.88 -5.32 -7.85
CA ILE A 164 -6.29 -5.70 -7.66
C ILE A 164 -6.59 -5.88 -6.17
N CYS A 165 -5.75 -6.63 -5.45
CA CYS A 165 -5.91 -6.89 -4.03
C CYS A 165 -5.83 -5.63 -3.17
N GLN A 166 -4.93 -4.70 -3.51
CA GLN A 166 -4.82 -3.41 -2.83
C GLN A 166 -6.06 -2.56 -3.06
N ALA A 167 -6.50 -2.42 -4.31
CA ALA A 167 -7.73 -1.70 -4.65
C ALA A 167 -8.96 -2.31 -3.95
N ALA A 168 -9.11 -3.64 -4.02
CA ALA A 168 -10.20 -4.35 -3.37
C ALA A 168 -10.15 -4.16 -1.86
N GLY A 169 -9.01 -4.42 -1.20
CA GLY A 169 -8.86 -4.23 0.24
C GLY A 169 -9.23 -2.81 0.67
N MET A 170 -8.88 -1.80 -0.11
CA MET A 170 -9.23 -0.41 0.17
C MET A 170 -10.73 -0.14 0.07
N VAL A 171 -11.39 -0.59 -0.99
CA VAL A 171 -12.84 -0.45 -1.16
C VAL A 171 -13.60 -1.24 -0.09
N LEU A 172 -13.17 -2.46 0.24
CA LEU A 172 -13.75 -3.24 1.34
C LEU A 172 -13.63 -2.51 2.69
N SER A 173 -12.50 -1.83 2.94
CA SER A 173 -12.34 -1.02 4.17
C SER A 173 -13.34 0.11 4.23
N LYS A 174 -13.56 0.79 3.10
CA LYS A 174 -14.57 1.86 3.00
C LYS A 174 -15.97 1.33 3.28
N GLY A 175 -16.30 0.12 2.82
CA GLY A 175 -17.55 -0.55 3.15
C GLY A 175 -17.78 -0.66 4.66
N ALA A 176 -16.76 -1.08 5.43
CA ALA A 176 -16.86 -1.12 6.89
C ALA A 176 -17.02 0.27 7.52
N LEU A 177 -16.20 1.23 7.08
CA LEU A 177 -16.18 2.60 7.60
C LEU A 177 -17.47 3.39 7.29
N ASN A 178 -18.21 3.00 6.25
CA ASN A 178 -19.51 3.59 5.91
C ASN A 178 -20.65 2.98 6.74
N ASN A 179 -20.51 1.76 7.27
CA ASN A 179 -21.58 1.09 8.00
C ASN A 179 -21.76 1.66 9.41
N GLU A 180 -20.67 2.04 10.07
CA GLU A 180 -20.69 2.62 11.40
C GLU A 180 -19.43 3.47 11.64
N SER A 181 -19.47 4.34 12.66
CA SER A 181 -18.35 5.20 13.03
C SER A 181 -17.25 4.41 13.75
N ILE A 182 -16.33 3.84 12.97
CA ILE A 182 -15.16 3.09 13.48
C ILE A 182 -13.94 4.01 13.46
N SER A 183 -13.12 3.96 14.51
CA SER A 183 -11.81 4.63 14.48
C SER A 183 -10.95 4.03 13.37
N SER A 184 -10.29 4.89 12.59
CA SER A 184 -9.37 4.46 11.53
C SER A 184 -8.22 3.59 12.06
N LEU A 185 -7.85 3.74 13.34
CA LEU A 185 -6.84 2.91 13.99
C LEU A 185 -7.37 1.50 14.30
N TRP A 186 -8.63 1.37 14.76
CA TRP A 186 -9.31 0.07 14.92
C TRP A 186 -9.45 -0.65 13.59
N ALA A 187 -9.90 0.06 12.54
CA ALA A 187 -9.99 -0.50 11.19
C ALA A 187 -8.63 -0.98 10.66
N ALA A 188 -7.56 -0.19 10.87
CA ALA A 188 -6.21 -0.57 10.48
C ALA A 188 -5.69 -1.79 11.27
N LEU A 189 -5.95 -1.87 12.58
CA LEU A 189 -5.58 -3.00 13.42
C LEU A 189 -6.27 -4.29 12.96
N ILE A 190 -7.57 -4.27 12.69
CA ILE A 190 -8.32 -5.45 12.26
C ILE A 190 -7.82 -5.93 10.89
N ARG A 191 -7.61 -5.01 9.93
CA ARG A 191 -7.03 -5.36 8.61
C ARG A 191 -5.65 -5.98 8.74
N LEU A 192 -4.76 -5.32 9.48
CA LEU A 192 -3.38 -5.78 9.63
C LEU A 192 -3.33 -7.10 10.40
N GLY A 193 -4.07 -7.22 11.49
CA GLY A 193 -4.14 -8.41 12.33
C GLY A 193 -4.67 -9.61 11.56
N SER A 194 -5.83 -9.48 10.91
CA SER A 194 -6.43 -10.57 10.12
C SER A 194 -5.52 -11.01 8.96
N GLY A 195 -4.94 -10.06 8.22
CA GLY A 195 -3.98 -10.38 7.16
C GLY A 195 -2.73 -11.08 7.69
N THR A 196 -2.16 -10.60 8.79
CA THR A 196 -0.98 -11.18 9.42
C THR A 196 -1.24 -12.61 9.92
N LEU A 197 -2.39 -12.83 10.57
CA LEU A 197 -2.79 -14.16 11.03
C LEU A 197 -2.98 -15.13 9.86
N PHE A 198 -3.58 -14.67 8.76
CA PHE A 198 -3.75 -15.50 7.57
C PHE A 198 -2.41 -15.85 6.91
N VAL A 199 -1.48 -14.90 6.80
CA VAL A 199 -0.13 -15.20 6.31
C VAL A 199 0.59 -16.17 7.23
N ALA A 200 0.51 -15.96 8.56
CA ALA A 200 1.14 -16.84 9.52
C ALA A 200 0.61 -18.28 9.38
N PHE A 201 -0.71 -18.43 9.22
CA PHE A 201 -1.35 -19.72 8.95
C PHE A 201 -0.80 -20.39 7.67
N ILE A 202 -0.70 -19.64 6.56
CA ILE A 202 -0.11 -20.15 5.31
C ILE A 202 1.34 -20.62 5.52
N VAL A 203 2.15 -19.87 6.27
CA VAL A 203 3.56 -20.24 6.52
C VAL A 203 3.65 -21.53 7.35
N VAL A 204 2.82 -21.68 8.40
CA VAL A 204 2.75 -22.94 9.17
C VAL A 204 2.37 -24.10 8.26
N TYR A 205 1.29 -23.92 7.50
CA TYR A 205 0.68 -24.99 6.73
C TYR A 205 1.59 -25.47 5.60
N LEU A 206 2.19 -24.54 4.84
CA LEU A 206 3.07 -24.87 3.73
C LEU A 206 4.47 -25.31 4.16
N LYS A 207 4.85 -25.11 5.44
CA LYS A 207 6.19 -25.38 6.00
C LYS A 207 7.36 -24.82 5.17
N SER A 208 7.08 -23.85 4.30
CA SER A 208 8.02 -23.40 3.26
C SER A 208 8.97 -22.31 3.75
N GLN A 209 8.65 -21.67 4.88
CA GLN A 209 9.44 -20.60 5.51
C GLN A 209 9.38 -20.74 7.05
N SER A 210 10.33 -20.11 7.75
CA SER A 210 10.43 -20.22 9.20
C SER A 210 9.68 -19.08 9.89
N LEU A 211 8.52 -19.37 10.49
CA LEU A 211 7.85 -18.41 11.38
C LEU A 211 8.73 -18.00 12.55
N PHE A 212 9.55 -18.92 13.05
CA PHE A 212 10.46 -18.62 14.15
C PHE A 212 11.45 -17.52 13.75
N LYS A 213 11.96 -17.55 12.50
CA LYS A 213 12.84 -16.50 11.98
C LYS A 213 12.10 -15.17 11.82
N ALA A 214 10.85 -15.20 11.33
CA ALA A 214 10.00 -14.00 11.21
C ALA A 214 9.73 -13.33 12.58
N LEU A 215 9.48 -14.12 13.62
CA LEU A 215 9.13 -13.60 14.95
C LEU A 215 10.36 -13.17 15.76
N THR A 216 11.42 -13.97 15.75
CA THR A 216 12.61 -13.69 16.58
C THR A 216 13.54 -12.65 15.96
N LEU A 217 13.42 -12.43 14.64
CA LEU A 217 14.33 -11.61 13.86
C LEU A 217 15.81 -11.97 14.13
N LYS A 218 16.09 -13.20 14.56
CA LYS A 218 17.42 -13.62 15.00
C LYS A 218 18.33 -13.61 13.77
N GLN A 219 19.55 -13.08 13.91
CA GLN A 219 20.54 -12.93 12.83
C GLN A 219 20.23 -11.89 11.74
N ILE A 220 19.35 -10.92 12.00
CA ILE A 220 19.17 -9.76 11.11
C ILE A 220 19.97 -8.58 11.63
N ASP A 221 21.01 -8.18 10.90
CA ASP A 221 21.75 -6.96 11.18
C ASP A 221 20.89 -5.72 10.91
N GLY A 222 20.88 -4.77 11.85
CA GLY A 222 20.13 -3.53 11.72
C GLY A 222 18.63 -3.63 12.06
N LYS A 223 18.23 -4.48 13.00
CA LYS A 223 16.84 -4.59 13.47
C LYS A 223 16.18 -3.27 13.84
N ASN A 224 16.95 -2.30 14.35
CA ASN A 224 16.44 -0.95 14.66
C ASN A 224 15.91 -0.25 13.40
N TRP A 225 16.59 -0.41 12.26
CA TRP A 225 16.13 0.13 10.99
C TRP A 225 14.89 -0.59 10.44
N LEU A 226 14.75 -1.88 10.72
CA LEU A 226 13.51 -2.61 10.44
C LEU A 226 12.37 -2.07 11.29
N PHE A 227 12.59 -1.85 12.58
CA PHE A 227 11.59 -1.23 13.46
C PHE A 227 11.18 0.16 12.96
N VAL A 228 12.13 1.01 12.58
CA VAL A 228 11.84 2.33 11.96
C VAL A 228 11.01 2.16 10.69
N ALA A 229 11.36 1.20 9.82
CA ALA A 229 10.59 0.93 8.60
C ALA A 229 9.14 0.49 8.91
N VAL A 230 8.95 -0.35 9.94
CA VAL A 230 7.63 -0.82 10.38
C VAL A 230 6.83 0.28 11.05
N PHE A 231 7.46 1.07 11.92
CA PHE A 231 6.81 2.17 12.63
C PHE A 231 6.27 3.20 11.64
N PHE A 232 7.11 3.71 10.74
CA PHE A 232 6.66 4.68 9.76
C PHE A 232 5.82 4.01 8.68
N GLY A 233 6.32 2.94 8.05
CA GLY A 233 5.68 2.34 6.89
C GLY A 233 4.37 1.62 7.18
N THR A 234 4.37 0.69 8.13
CA THR A 234 3.20 -0.17 8.38
C THR A 234 2.29 0.42 9.45
N PHE A 235 2.82 0.91 10.57
CA PHE A 235 1.99 1.48 11.63
C PHE A 235 1.38 2.83 11.22
N ILE A 236 2.21 3.87 11.08
CA ILE A 236 1.74 5.22 10.73
C ILE A 236 1.15 5.24 9.31
N GLY A 237 1.81 4.59 8.35
CA GLY A 237 1.34 4.55 6.97
C GLY A 237 -0.03 3.90 6.78
N LEU A 238 -0.30 2.73 7.38
CA LEU A 238 -1.64 2.13 7.30
C LEU A 238 -2.67 2.94 8.08
N TRP A 239 -2.31 3.50 9.23
CA TRP A 239 -3.26 4.34 9.97
C TRP A 239 -3.67 5.57 9.16
N LEU A 240 -2.72 6.29 8.57
CA LEU A 240 -2.98 7.41 7.65
C LEU A 240 -3.77 6.98 6.41
N GLN A 241 -3.50 5.80 5.86
CA GLN A 241 -4.27 5.23 4.75
C GLN A 241 -5.75 5.06 5.14
N LEU A 242 -6.04 4.53 6.33
CA LEU A 242 -7.41 4.35 6.79
C LEU A 242 -8.08 5.67 7.18
N ILE A 243 -7.34 6.65 7.72
CA ILE A 243 -7.86 8.02 7.92
C ILE A 243 -8.27 8.62 6.58
N SER A 244 -7.43 8.44 5.55
CA SER A 244 -7.70 8.91 4.21
C SER A 244 -9.00 8.33 3.67
N VAL A 245 -9.10 7.01 3.59
CA VAL A 245 -10.30 6.32 3.08
C VAL A 245 -11.54 6.61 3.92
N ASN A 246 -11.40 6.85 5.22
CA ASN A 246 -12.55 7.22 6.03
C ASN A 246 -13.16 8.56 5.56
N HIS A 247 -12.32 9.53 5.20
CA HIS A 247 -12.73 10.90 4.87
C HIS A 247 -12.80 11.23 3.37
N THR A 248 -12.31 10.36 2.50
CA THR A 248 -12.36 10.54 1.04
C THR A 248 -12.75 9.26 0.32
N ASP A 249 -12.93 9.35 -0.99
CA ASP A 249 -13.25 8.20 -1.83
C ASP A 249 -12.03 7.25 -1.96
N PRO A 250 -12.20 5.92 -1.94
CA PRO A 250 -11.10 4.97 -2.12
C PRO A 250 -10.28 5.20 -3.40
N ALA A 251 -10.93 5.56 -4.51
CA ALA A 251 -10.24 5.82 -5.77
C ALA A 251 -9.42 7.11 -5.73
N ILE A 252 -9.94 8.16 -5.07
CA ILE A 252 -9.23 9.41 -4.82
C ILE A 252 -7.99 9.14 -3.96
N ALA A 253 -8.16 8.45 -2.83
CA ALA A 253 -7.07 8.07 -1.94
C ALA A 253 -5.99 7.25 -2.68
N GLN A 254 -6.42 6.22 -3.43
CA GLN A 254 -5.51 5.38 -4.24
C GLN A 254 -4.76 6.18 -5.29
N THR A 255 -5.40 7.17 -5.92
CA THR A 255 -4.73 8.03 -6.90
C THR A 255 -3.61 8.84 -6.25
N ILE A 256 -3.85 9.39 -5.07
CA ILE A 256 -2.83 10.11 -4.32
C ILE A 256 -1.72 9.15 -3.86
N PHE A 257 -2.04 7.95 -3.38
CA PHE A 257 -1.03 6.94 -3.01
C PHE A 257 -0.15 6.54 -4.20
N ALA A 258 -0.72 6.44 -5.40
CA ALA A 258 0.01 6.13 -6.63
C ALA A 258 1.09 7.18 -6.98
N THR A 259 1.07 8.35 -6.35
CA THR A 259 2.13 9.37 -6.47
C THR A 259 3.34 9.13 -5.54
N ALA A 260 3.32 8.11 -4.68
CA ALA A 260 4.46 7.75 -3.82
C ALA A 260 5.82 7.66 -4.58
N PRO A 261 5.91 7.16 -5.83
CA PRO A 261 7.15 7.16 -6.59
C PRO A 261 7.72 8.56 -6.87
N LEU A 262 6.85 9.58 -6.96
CA LEU A 262 7.28 10.98 -7.06
C LEU A 262 7.87 11.48 -5.74
N MET A 263 7.31 11.05 -4.62
CA MET A 263 7.89 11.35 -3.29
C MET A 263 9.26 10.68 -3.12
N VAL A 264 9.42 9.45 -3.60
CA VAL A 264 10.74 8.78 -3.65
C VAL A 264 11.73 9.57 -4.51
N MET A 265 11.31 10.05 -5.68
CA MET A 265 12.13 10.90 -6.54
C MET A 265 12.58 12.19 -5.83
N THR A 266 11.67 12.85 -5.10
CA THR A 266 12.01 14.06 -4.31
C THR A 266 13.06 13.75 -3.24
N ILE A 267 12.95 12.60 -2.57
CA ILE A 267 13.98 12.13 -1.62
C ILE A 267 15.32 11.88 -2.33
N GLY A 268 15.29 11.31 -3.55
CA GLY A 268 16.47 11.13 -4.39
C GLY A 268 17.19 12.43 -4.73
N LEU A 269 16.46 13.51 -5.03
CA LEU A 269 17.05 14.85 -5.24
C LEU A 269 17.82 15.35 -4.02
N LEU A 270 17.24 15.19 -2.83
CA LEU A 270 17.90 15.58 -1.58
C LEU A 270 19.20 14.80 -1.35
N ARG A 271 19.26 13.57 -1.89
CA ARG A 271 20.46 12.71 -1.89
C ARG A 271 21.39 12.93 -3.08
N ARG A 272 21.13 13.94 -3.91
CA ARG A 272 21.87 14.25 -5.15
C ARG A 272 21.88 13.11 -6.18
N GLU A 273 20.83 12.28 -6.18
CA GLU A 273 20.63 11.27 -7.22
C GLU A 273 20.19 11.94 -8.53
N ALA A 274 20.64 11.40 -9.67
CA ALA A 274 20.33 11.96 -10.97
C ALA A 274 18.85 11.74 -11.33
N ILE A 275 18.12 12.84 -11.54
CA ILE A 275 16.76 12.82 -12.07
C ILE A 275 16.79 12.84 -13.60
N THR A 276 15.97 11.98 -14.21
CA THR A 276 15.76 12.00 -15.65
C THR A 276 14.68 12.99 -16.06
N LYS A 277 14.74 13.51 -17.30
CA LYS A 277 13.68 14.37 -17.85
C LYS A 277 12.30 13.69 -17.85
N SER A 278 12.26 12.37 -18.04
CA SER A 278 11.04 11.56 -18.00
C SER A 278 10.38 11.60 -16.62
N MET A 279 11.19 11.51 -15.56
CA MET A 279 10.74 11.58 -14.17
C MET A 279 10.12 12.95 -13.85
N MET A 280 10.76 14.05 -14.28
CA MET A 280 10.21 15.40 -14.09
C MET A 280 8.90 15.60 -14.84
N PHE A 281 8.89 15.29 -16.14
CA PHE A 281 7.72 15.53 -16.99
C PHE A 281 6.54 14.66 -16.58
N GLY A 282 6.78 13.36 -16.36
CA GLY A 282 5.75 12.44 -15.85
C GLY A 282 5.25 12.84 -14.46
N GLY A 283 6.14 13.31 -13.59
CA GLY A 283 5.76 13.83 -12.28
C GLY A 283 4.85 15.05 -12.34
N LEU A 284 5.14 16.02 -13.22
CA LEU A 284 4.29 17.19 -13.44
C LEU A 284 2.90 16.80 -13.98
N ILE A 285 2.84 15.86 -14.94
CA ILE A 285 1.57 15.33 -15.44
C ILE A 285 0.77 14.67 -14.32
N ALA A 286 1.43 13.85 -13.49
CA ALA A 286 0.76 13.16 -12.40
C ALA A 286 0.22 14.14 -11.35
N LEU A 287 0.98 15.17 -10.99
CA LEU A 287 0.50 16.23 -10.09
C LEU A 287 -0.67 17.01 -10.69
N ALA A 288 -0.66 17.28 -12.00
CA ALA A 288 -1.79 17.89 -12.69
C ALA A 288 -3.03 16.98 -12.66
N GLY A 289 -2.85 15.67 -12.83
CA GLY A 289 -3.91 14.67 -12.70
C GLY A 289 -4.53 14.66 -11.31
N VAL A 290 -3.71 14.67 -10.26
CA VAL A 290 -4.19 14.79 -8.86
C VAL A 290 -4.94 16.11 -8.67
N PHE A 291 -4.43 17.22 -9.18
CA PHE A 291 -5.12 18.51 -9.07
C PHE A 291 -6.48 18.54 -9.78
N LEU A 292 -6.59 17.93 -10.96
CA LEU A 292 -7.87 17.76 -11.67
C LEU A 292 -8.85 16.90 -10.86
N LEU A 293 -8.34 15.80 -10.30
CA LEU A 293 -9.12 14.91 -9.45
C LEU A 293 -9.65 15.62 -8.19
N LEU A 294 -8.83 16.47 -7.56
CA LEU A 294 -9.21 17.21 -6.34
C LEU A 294 -10.17 18.39 -6.58
N LYS A 295 -10.36 18.79 -7.84
CA LYS A 295 -11.33 19.83 -8.23
C LYS A 295 -12.68 19.25 -8.64
N GLY A 296 -12.70 17.97 -9.00
CA GLY A 296 -13.86 17.24 -9.50
C GLY A 296 -14.67 16.57 -8.43
#